data_AF-A0A671WF80-F1
#
_entry.id   AF-A0A671WF80-F1
#
_cell.length_a   1.000
_cell.length_b   1.000
_cell.length_c   1.000
_cell.angle_alpha   90.00
_cell.angle_beta   90.00
_cell.angle_gamma   90.00
#
_symmetry.space_group_name_H-M   'P 1'
#
loop_
_entity.id
_entity.type
_entity.pdbx_description
1 polymer ?
#
loop_
_entity_poly.entity_id
_entity_poly.type
_entity_poly.pdbx_seq_one_letter_code
_entity_poly.pdbx_strand_id
1 'polypeptide(L)'
;MTGIAPINPLMPGLGLAPPPVSQDVPVVKEIIHCKSCTLFPPNPNLPPPAMRERPPGCKTVFVGGLPENATEQLIMEVFGQCGEIAAIRKSKKNFCHIRFAEEFTVDKALMLSGYRVRVGSSTDKKDSGRLHVDFAEARDDLYEWECRQRMLAREERHRRKMEEDRLRPPSPPPIVHYSEHECSELGDKIKDDNKFPESVRVLLTWLERGEVNRRNANNFYSMIQSSNSHIRRLMSEKSQHEKEMEEAKDKFKTAMAAILAQFEQIVSVFHAASKQKAWDHFSKAQRKNLDMWRKQVEEVRNMHNEQLMGIRGEEEMEMSDDDMDDSSATNSKDSEDLGVSQAEALKEENDSLRCQLDAYRNEVDLLKQEQGKNQPISSEEDGTHSQQLSFLQQALQGMQKQLLRMRDDLKEREAELEKSTDDKQQLKNQIHNLKAGLHNLQTTHTLQVRITTNTSIVTWCSCSCAAQQALSLHFDRIISTFLNVHPFGASIEYICSYLQRLDSKINPGEVEALLSRLPCTFRQELTGVGASLEKRWNFCGFQGIKNT
;
A
#
# COMPACT_ATOMS: atom_id res chain seq x y z
N MET A 1 -4.52 -45.02 -40.70
CA MET A 1 -4.57 -45.77 -39.43
C MET A 1 -3.63 -45.10 -38.43
N THR A 2 -4.17 -44.82 -37.24
CA THR A 2 -3.53 -44.76 -35.90
C THR A 2 -2.43 -43.70 -35.66
N GLY A 3 -2.50 -42.82 -34.65
CA GLY A 3 -3.51 -42.62 -33.62
C GLY A 3 -3.32 -41.26 -32.94
N ILE A 4 -4.43 -40.54 -32.75
CA ILE A 4 -4.52 -39.35 -31.92
C ILE A 4 -4.76 -39.85 -30.49
N ALA A 5 -3.82 -39.59 -29.60
CA ALA A 5 -3.94 -39.94 -28.19
C ALA A 5 -5.07 -39.15 -27.51
N PRO A 6 -5.73 -39.71 -26.48
CA PRO A 6 -6.94 -39.16 -25.91
C PRO A 6 -6.64 -37.98 -24.98
N ILE A 7 -7.32 -36.86 -25.21
CA ILE A 7 -7.37 -35.74 -24.26
C ILE A 7 -8.22 -36.20 -23.08
N ASN A 8 -7.54 -36.44 -21.96
CA ASN A 8 -8.17 -36.76 -20.68
C ASN A 8 -8.93 -35.52 -20.17
N PRO A 9 -10.24 -35.59 -19.89
CA PRO A 9 -10.98 -34.49 -19.28
C PRO A 9 -10.99 -34.69 -17.75
N LEU A 10 -9.97 -34.16 -17.08
CA LEU A 10 -9.97 -34.03 -15.62
C LEU A 10 -9.83 -32.54 -15.27
N MET A 11 -10.95 -31.83 -15.43
CA MET A 11 -11.24 -30.64 -14.66
C MET A 11 -12.59 -30.91 -13.99
N PRO A 12 -12.62 -31.09 -12.65
CA PRO A 12 -13.88 -31.09 -11.92
C PRO A 12 -14.58 -29.76 -12.19
N GLY A 13 -15.72 -29.83 -12.88
CA GLY A 13 -16.57 -28.68 -13.12
C GLY A 13 -16.90 -28.03 -11.78
N LEU A 14 -16.55 -26.76 -11.62
CA LEU A 14 -17.18 -25.87 -10.65
C LEU A 14 -18.63 -25.68 -11.10
N GLY A 15 -19.44 -26.72 -10.86
CA GLY A 15 -20.87 -26.60 -10.82
C GLY A 15 -21.20 -25.71 -9.64
N LEU A 16 -21.36 -24.41 -9.90
CA LEU A 16 -22.16 -23.53 -9.07
C LEU A 16 -23.62 -24.00 -9.18
N ALA A 17 -23.91 -25.16 -8.57
CA ALA A 17 -25.24 -25.42 -8.08
C ALA A 17 -25.52 -24.31 -7.05
N PRO A 18 -26.64 -23.57 -7.17
CA PRO A 18 -27.06 -22.70 -6.09
C PRO A 18 -27.17 -23.56 -4.82
N PRO A 19 -26.85 -23.03 -3.62
CA PRO A 19 -27.12 -23.78 -2.40
C PRO A 19 -28.61 -24.18 -2.41
N PRO A 20 -28.96 -25.40 -1.98
CA PRO A 20 -30.37 -25.76 -1.82
C PRO A 20 -30.96 -24.71 -0.87
N VAL A 21 -31.90 -23.93 -1.40
CA VAL A 21 -32.62 -22.92 -0.64
C VAL A 21 -33.29 -23.67 0.51
N SER A 22 -32.87 -23.40 1.74
CA SER A 22 -33.42 -24.00 2.94
C SER A 22 -34.94 -23.82 2.94
N GLN A 23 -35.68 -24.88 2.63
CA GLN A 23 -37.14 -24.91 2.69
C GLN A 23 -37.56 -25.10 4.15
N ASP A 24 -37.41 -24.06 4.99
CA ASP A 24 -37.98 -24.05 6.34
C ASP A 24 -38.49 -22.66 6.71
N VAL A 25 -39.29 -22.08 5.82
CA VAL A 25 -40.22 -21.00 6.18
C VAL A 25 -41.62 -21.49 5.80
N PRO A 26 -42.57 -21.63 6.75
CA PRO A 26 -43.93 -22.01 6.42
C PRO A 26 -44.57 -20.87 5.62
N VAL A 27 -44.52 -20.97 4.29
CA VAL A 27 -45.20 -20.04 3.40
C VAL A 27 -46.70 -20.29 3.53
N VAL A 28 -47.39 -19.41 4.26
CA VAL A 28 -48.84 -19.41 4.34
C VAL A 28 -49.37 -19.11 2.93
N LYS A 29 -49.83 -20.15 2.24
CA LYS A 29 -50.44 -20.03 0.91
C LYS A 29 -51.84 -19.42 1.08
N GLU A 30 -52.04 -18.19 0.64
CA GLU A 30 -53.34 -17.48 0.70
C GLU A 30 -54.25 -17.84 -0.47
N ILE A 31 -55.55 -17.57 -0.34
CA ILE A 31 -56.54 -17.73 -1.43
C ILE A 31 -56.32 -16.63 -2.47
N ILE A 32 -56.04 -17.02 -3.71
CA ILE A 32 -55.79 -16.07 -4.81
C ILE A 32 -57.09 -15.91 -5.60
N HIS A 33 -57.60 -14.68 -5.69
CA HIS A 33 -58.79 -14.35 -6.45
C HIS A 33 -58.40 -13.75 -7.80
N CYS A 34 -58.79 -14.41 -8.89
CA CYS A 34 -58.69 -13.92 -10.26
C CYS A 34 -60.09 -13.55 -10.76
N LYS A 35 -60.20 -12.76 -11.84
CA LYS A 35 -61.48 -12.33 -12.43
C LYS A 35 -62.31 -13.53 -12.91
N SER A 36 -61.65 -14.58 -13.42
CA SER A 36 -62.33 -15.77 -13.98
C SER A 36 -62.23 -17.02 -13.11
N CYS A 37 -61.41 -17.02 -12.05
CA CYS A 37 -61.23 -18.19 -11.18
C CYS A 37 -60.76 -17.84 -9.76
N THR A 38 -60.85 -18.80 -8.85
CA THR A 38 -60.29 -18.70 -7.50
C THR A 38 -59.36 -19.88 -7.23
N LEU A 39 -58.15 -19.60 -6.73
CA LEU A 39 -57.15 -20.60 -6.38
C LEU A 39 -57.16 -20.82 -4.85
N PHE A 40 -57.52 -22.01 -4.42
CA PHE A 40 -57.50 -22.40 -3.02
C PHE A 40 -56.18 -23.09 -2.66
N PRO A 41 -55.54 -22.73 -1.53
CA PRO A 41 -54.27 -23.31 -1.13
C PRO A 41 -54.40 -24.82 -0.82
N PRO A 42 -53.32 -25.61 -1.03
CA PRO A 42 -53.29 -27.00 -0.61
C PRO A 42 -53.37 -27.14 0.92
N ASN A 43 -53.87 -28.29 1.39
CA ASN A 43 -53.86 -28.62 2.82
C ASN A 43 -52.40 -28.68 3.33
N PRO A 44 -52.03 -27.93 4.39
CA PRO A 44 -50.68 -27.91 4.95
C PRO A 44 -50.16 -29.29 5.41
N ASN A 45 -51.06 -30.24 5.69
CA ASN A 45 -50.73 -31.57 6.21
C ASN A 45 -50.37 -32.60 5.12
N LEU A 46 -50.32 -32.21 3.84
CA LEU A 46 -49.94 -33.09 2.74
C LEU A 46 -48.47 -32.87 2.35
N PRO A 47 -47.72 -33.94 2.02
CA PRO A 47 -46.33 -33.81 1.57
C PRO A 47 -46.25 -32.92 0.31
N PRO A 48 -45.21 -32.06 0.20
CA PRO A 48 -44.98 -31.25 -0.99
C PRO A 48 -44.91 -32.13 -2.25
N PRO A 49 -45.47 -31.68 -3.38
CA PRO A 49 -45.30 -32.40 -4.65
C PRO A 49 -43.82 -32.58 -4.98
N ALA A 50 -43.43 -33.74 -5.51
CA ALA A 50 -42.08 -33.95 -6.01
C ALA A 50 -41.77 -32.93 -7.12
N MET A 51 -40.64 -32.24 -6.99
CA MET A 51 -40.12 -31.28 -7.96
C MET A 51 -38.94 -31.88 -8.70
N ARG A 52 -38.80 -31.58 -9.99
CA ARG A 52 -37.62 -31.96 -10.77
C ARG A 52 -36.42 -31.07 -10.45
N GLU A 53 -35.22 -31.54 -10.78
CA GLU A 53 -34.04 -30.67 -10.78
C GLU A 53 -34.19 -29.58 -11.85
N ARG A 54 -33.79 -28.35 -11.51
CA ARG A 54 -33.89 -27.19 -12.40
C ARG A 54 -32.92 -27.32 -13.58
N PRO A 55 -33.40 -27.33 -14.84
CA PRO A 55 -32.53 -27.28 -16.00
C PRO A 55 -31.79 -25.93 -16.13
N PRO A 56 -30.58 -25.88 -16.72
CA PRO A 56 -29.85 -24.64 -16.94
C PRO A 56 -30.62 -23.64 -17.82
N GLY A 57 -30.81 -22.42 -17.33
CA GLY A 57 -31.52 -21.37 -18.06
C GLY A 57 -33.02 -21.60 -18.23
N CYS A 58 -33.62 -22.48 -17.42
CA CYS A 58 -35.03 -22.82 -17.48
C CYS A 58 -35.93 -21.59 -17.34
N LYS A 59 -36.65 -21.23 -18.41
CA LYS A 59 -37.71 -20.20 -18.42
C LYS A 59 -39.10 -20.80 -18.61
N THR A 60 -39.15 -22.08 -18.94
CA THR A 60 -40.38 -22.80 -19.24
C THR A 60 -40.83 -23.65 -18.05
N VAL A 61 -42.10 -23.50 -17.65
CA VAL A 61 -42.74 -24.36 -16.65
C VAL A 61 -43.73 -25.31 -17.30
N PHE A 62 -43.82 -26.51 -16.74
CA PHE A 62 -44.89 -27.45 -17.00
C PHE A 62 -46.03 -27.16 -16.02
N VAL A 63 -47.26 -27.04 -16.51
CA VAL A 63 -48.46 -26.88 -15.69
C VAL A 63 -49.44 -28.00 -16.02
N GLY A 64 -49.64 -28.92 -15.09
CA GLY A 64 -50.62 -29.99 -15.16
C GLY A 64 -51.84 -29.75 -14.27
N GLY A 65 -52.91 -30.52 -14.51
CA GLY A 65 -54.12 -30.49 -13.69
C GLY A 65 -54.99 -29.25 -13.89
N LEU A 66 -54.92 -28.66 -15.08
CA LEU A 66 -55.82 -27.60 -15.51
C LEU A 66 -57.26 -28.15 -15.66
N PRO A 67 -58.29 -27.34 -15.34
CA PRO A 67 -59.68 -27.67 -15.67
C PRO A 67 -59.86 -27.97 -17.17
N GLU A 68 -60.81 -28.83 -17.52
CA GLU A 68 -61.08 -29.21 -18.92
C GLU A 68 -61.51 -27.99 -19.76
N ASN A 69 -62.25 -27.08 -19.13
CA ASN A 69 -62.71 -25.81 -19.71
C ASN A 69 -61.69 -24.66 -19.60
N ALA A 70 -60.43 -24.91 -19.20
CA ALA A 70 -59.43 -23.86 -19.02
C ALA A 70 -59.05 -23.19 -20.36
N THR A 71 -59.38 -21.92 -20.54
CA THR A 71 -58.97 -21.13 -21.72
C THR A 71 -57.53 -20.63 -21.59
N GLU A 72 -56.90 -20.23 -22.69
CA GLU A 72 -55.58 -19.58 -22.65
C GLU A 72 -55.60 -18.28 -21.84
N GLN A 73 -56.70 -17.54 -21.91
CA GLN A 73 -56.93 -16.33 -21.12
C GLN A 73 -56.89 -16.60 -19.61
N LEU A 74 -57.45 -17.73 -19.16
CA LEU A 74 -57.38 -18.16 -17.76
C LEU A 74 -55.94 -18.43 -17.33
N ILE A 75 -55.14 -19.07 -18.19
CA ILE A 75 -53.74 -19.37 -17.92
C ILE A 75 -52.93 -18.07 -17.85
N MET A 76 -53.17 -17.13 -18.77
CA MET A 76 -52.56 -15.80 -18.73
C MET A 76 -52.95 -15.01 -17.49
N GLU A 77 -54.20 -15.11 -17.06
CA GLU A 77 -54.68 -14.41 -15.87
C GLU A 77 -54.03 -14.93 -14.58
N VAL A 78 -53.85 -16.25 -14.46
CA VAL A 78 -53.24 -16.88 -13.30
C VAL A 78 -51.72 -16.71 -13.30
N PHE A 79 -51.04 -17.10 -14.38
CA PHE A 79 -49.58 -17.11 -14.45
C PHE A 79 -48.97 -15.76 -14.86
N GLY A 80 -49.75 -14.85 -15.45
CA GLY A 80 -49.32 -13.49 -15.75
C GLY A 80 -49.11 -12.64 -14.49
N GLN A 81 -49.73 -13.02 -13.36
CA GLN A 81 -49.43 -12.40 -12.06
C GLN A 81 -48.02 -12.75 -11.56
N CYS A 82 -47.45 -13.88 -11.99
CA CYS A 82 -46.11 -14.29 -11.63
C CYS A 82 -45.04 -13.51 -12.42
N GLY A 83 -45.30 -13.24 -13.70
CA GLY A 83 -44.45 -12.43 -14.57
C GLY A 83 -44.87 -12.52 -16.04
N GLU A 84 -44.09 -11.87 -16.91
CA GLU A 84 -44.43 -11.75 -18.34
C GLU A 84 -44.30 -13.10 -19.08
N ILE A 85 -45.39 -13.52 -19.71
CA ILE A 85 -45.46 -14.77 -20.45
C ILE A 85 -45.03 -14.52 -21.91
N ALA A 86 -43.97 -15.19 -22.34
CA ALA A 86 -43.46 -15.12 -23.71
C ALA A 86 -44.20 -16.05 -24.67
N ALA A 87 -44.58 -17.26 -24.22
CA ALA A 87 -45.34 -18.20 -25.04
C ALA A 87 -46.11 -19.22 -24.19
N ILE A 88 -47.29 -19.64 -24.66
CA ILE A 88 -48.09 -20.71 -24.06
C ILE A 88 -48.28 -21.83 -25.08
N ARG A 89 -47.99 -23.08 -24.69
CA ARG A 89 -48.23 -24.28 -25.49
C ARG A 89 -49.17 -25.21 -24.76
N LYS A 90 -50.48 -25.12 -25.05
CA LYS A 90 -51.52 -25.97 -24.43
C LYS A 90 -51.62 -27.33 -25.13
N SER A 91 -51.68 -28.41 -24.35
CA SER A 91 -51.89 -29.76 -24.84
C SER A 91 -53.36 -30.20 -24.74
N LYS A 92 -53.72 -31.25 -25.48
CA LYS A 92 -55.05 -31.88 -25.43
C LYS A 92 -55.30 -32.66 -24.12
N LYS A 93 -54.27 -32.90 -23.30
CA LYS A 93 -54.33 -33.69 -22.06
C LYS A 93 -54.28 -32.83 -20.79
N ASN A 94 -55.02 -31.71 -20.74
CA ASN A 94 -55.15 -30.83 -19.57
C ASN A 94 -53.82 -30.40 -18.92
N PHE A 95 -52.78 -30.23 -19.74
CA PHE A 95 -51.50 -29.64 -19.34
C PHE A 95 -51.06 -28.57 -20.34
N CYS A 96 -50.24 -27.62 -19.91
CA CYS A 96 -49.61 -26.64 -20.77
C CYS A 96 -48.13 -26.45 -20.40
N HIS A 97 -47.35 -25.96 -21.36
CA HIS A 97 -46.02 -25.42 -21.11
C HIS A 97 -46.11 -23.90 -21.25
N ILE A 98 -45.63 -23.18 -20.24
CA ILE A 98 -45.62 -21.72 -20.22
C ILE A 98 -44.18 -21.28 -20.20
N ARG A 99 -43.75 -20.54 -21.22
CA ARG A 99 -42.44 -19.93 -21.29
C ARG A 99 -42.55 -18.49 -20.83
N PHE A 100 -41.77 -18.11 -19.82
CA PHE A 100 -41.68 -16.74 -19.34
C PHE A 100 -40.56 -15.97 -20.06
N ALA A 101 -40.63 -14.64 -20.04
CA ALA A 101 -39.55 -13.79 -20.53
C ALA A 101 -38.28 -13.94 -19.67
N GLU A 102 -38.48 -14.03 -18.35
CA GLU A 102 -37.42 -14.01 -17.35
C GLU A 102 -37.31 -15.31 -16.54
N GLU A 103 -36.08 -15.70 -16.20
CA GLU A 103 -35.76 -16.96 -15.50
C GLU A 103 -36.28 -16.99 -14.05
N PHE A 104 -36.18 -15.87 -13.32
CA PHE A 104 -36.65 -15.80 -11.92
C PHE A 104 -38.18 -15.91 -11.78
N THR A 105 -38.94 -15.71 -12.87
CA THR A 105 -40.41 -15.83 -12.86
C THR A 105 -40.85 -17.27 -12.63
N VAL A 106 -40.03 -18.23 -13.05
CA VAL A 106 -40.26 -19.67 -12.89
C VAL A 106 -40.43 -20.04 -11.41
N ASP A 107 -39.63 -19.44 -10.52
CA ASP A 107 -39.74 -19.67 -9.07
C ASP A 107 -41.10 -19.24 -8.52
N LYS A 108 -41.62 -18.08 -8.96
CA LYS A 108 -42.94 -17.59 -8.55
C LYS A 108 -44.06 -18.48 -9.07
N ALA A 109 -43.95 -18.94 -10.30
CA ALA A 109 -44.94 -19.85 -10.89
C ALA A 109 -44.97 -21.20 -10.15
N LEU A 110 -43.82 -21.69 -9.70
CA LEU A 110 -43.69 -22.95 -8.97
C LEU A 110 -44.43 -22.93 -7.62
N MET A 111 -44.52 -21.76 -6.98
CA MET A 111 -45.28 -21.58 -5.73
C MET A 111 -46.79 -21.87 -5.89
N LEU A 112 -47.33 -21.74 -7.11
CA LEU A 112 -48.71 -22.08 -7.43
C LEU A 112 -48.94 -23.60 -7.54
N SER A 113 -47.89 -24.42 -7.49
CA SER A 113 -48.02 -25.87 -7.44
C SER A 113 -48.80 -26.32 -6.19
N GLY A 114 -49.79 -27.18 -6.38
CA GLY A 114 -50.67 -27.70 -5.35
C GLY A 114 -51.98 -26.92 -5.13
N TYR A 115 -52.14 -25.72 -5.71
CA TYR A 115 -53.37 -24.95 -5.61
C TYR A 115 -54.54 -25.63 -6.34
N ARG A 116 -55.75 -25.54 -5.78
CA ARG A 116 -56.99 -25.98 -6.45
C ARG A 116 -57.62 -24.80 -7.16
N VAL A 117 -57.73 -24.88 -8.48
CA VAL A 117 -58.43 -23.90 -9.32
C VAL A 117 -59.92 -24.24 -9.34
N ARG A 118 -60.77 -23.22 -9.23
CA ARG A 118 -62.19 -23.27 -9.55
C ARG A 118 -62.53 -22.16 -10.54
N VAL A 119 -63.08 -22.51 -11.70
CA VAL A 119 -63.49 -21.56 -12.75
C VAL A 119 -64.93 -21.10 -12.48
N GLY A 120 -65.13 -19.79 -12.33
CA GLY A 120 -66.43 -19.20 -11.96
C GLY A 120 -67.00 -19.72 -10.62
N SER A 121 -68.33 -19.83 -10.53
CA SER A 121 -69.06 -20.33 -9.34
C SER A 121 -69.42 -21.83 -9.41
N SER A 122 -69.03 -22.51 -10.49
CA SER A 122 -69.33 -23.94 -10.69
C SER A 122 -68.46 -24.82 -9.77
N THR A 123 -69.05 -25.86 -9.21
CA THR A 123 -68.34 -26.89 -8.41
C THR A 123 -68.19 -28.22 -9.15
N ASP A 124 -68.55 -28.24 -10.44
CA ASP A 124 -68.47 -29.43 -11.28
C ASP A 124 -67.01 -29.87 -11.52
N LYS A 125 -66.80 -31.16 -11.70
CA LYS A 125 -65.46 -31.77 -11.88
C LYS A 125 -64.75 -31.25 -13.14
N LYS A 126 -65.49 -30.70 -14.10
CA LYS A 126 -64.98 -30.13 -15.36
C LYS A 126 -64.42 -28.71 -15.18
N ASP A 127 -64.90 -28.00 -14.15
CA ASP A 127 -64.55 -26.60 -13.85
C ASP A 127 -63.59 -26.47 -12.66
N SER A 128 -63.13 -27.59 -12.09
CA SER A 128 -62.14 -27.62 -11.01
C SER A 128 -60.96 -28.53 -11.33
N GLY A 129 -59.76 -28.07 -10.99
CA GLY A 129 -58.51 -28.80 -11.20
C GLY A 129 -57.50 -28.53 -10.08
N ARG A 130 -56.54 -29.43 -9.89
CA ARG A 130 -55.42 -29.23 -8.95
C ARG A 130 -54.16 -28.97 -9.75
N LEU A 131 -53.64 -27.76 -9.65
CA LEU A 131 -52.44 -27.35 -10.37
C LEU A 131 -51.24 -28.15 -9.88
N HIS A 132 -50.46 -28.62 -10.83
CA HIS A 132 -49.11 -29.12 -10.61
C HIS A 132 -48.19 -28.33 -11.53
N VAL A 133 -47.39 -27.45 -10.93
CA VAL A 133 -46.37 -26.69 -11.64
C VAL A 133 -45.02 -27.33 -11.34
N ASP A 134 -44.23 -27.56 -12.38
CA ASP A 134 -42.88 -28.13 -12.28
C ASP A 134 -41.96 -27.54 -13.38
N PHE A 135 -40.65 -27.75 -13.28
CA PHE A 135 -39.70 -27.33 -14.30
C PHE A 135 -39.94 -28.10 -15.62
N ALA A 136 -39.85 -27.40 -16.74
CA ALA A 136 -39.87 -28.00 -18.06
C ALA A 136 -38.53 -27.83 -18.76
N GLU A 137 -38.03 -28.94 -19.30
CA GLU A 137 -36.84 -28.91 -20.15
C GLU A 137 -37.24 -28.45 -21.56
N ALA A 138 -36.95 -27.20 -21.87
CA ALA A 138 -37.16 -26.62 -23.19
C ALA A 138 -35.84 -26.47 -23.94
N ARG A 139 -35.78 -26.97 -25.18
CA ARG A 139 -34.60 -26.88 -26.04
C ARG A 139 -34.17 -25.42 -26.30
N ASP A 140 -35.13 -24.53 -26.46
CA ASP A 140 -34.89 -23.10 -26.72
C ASP A 140 -34.21 -22.42 -25.51
N ASP A 141 -34.62 -22.79 -24.30
CA ASP A 141 -34.06 -22.26 -23.05
C ASP A 141 -32.60 -22.70 -22.85
N LEU A 142 -32.31 -23.98 -23.11
CA LEU A 142 -30.96 -24.52 -23.07
C LEU A 142 -30.05 -23.84 -24.11
N TYR A 143 -30.53 -23.65 -25.35
CA TYR A 143 -29.77 -23.00 -26.42
C TYR A 143 -29.45 -21.53 -26.08
N GLU A 144 -30.41 -20.77 -25.54
CA GLU A 144 -30.19 -19.40 -25.07
C GLU A 144 -29.16 -19.35 -23.95
N TRP A 145 -29.22 -20.28 -23.00
CA TRP A 145 -28.25 -20.39 -21.91
C TRP A 145 -26.84 -20.66 -22.45
N GLU A 146 -26.66 -21.63 -23.34
CA GLU A 146 -25.36 -21.93 -23.94
C GLU A 146 -24.79 -20.73 -24.72
N CYS A 147 -25.63 -20.01 -25.47
CA CYS A 147 -25.21 -18.80 -26.19
C CYS A 147 -24.72 -17.72 -25.23
N ARG A 148 -25.45 -17.48 -24.13
CA ARG A 148 -25.01 -16.57 -23.06
C ARG A 148 -23.68 -17.01 -22.44
N GLN A 149 -23.50 -18.29 -22.15
CA GLN A 149 -22.23 -18.82 -21.63
C GLN A 149 -21.05 -18.60 -22.59
N ARG A 150 -21.24 -18.84 -23.90
CA ARG A 150 -20.20 -18.57 -24.91
C ARG A 150 -19.87 -17.09 -25.03
N MET A 151 -20.85 -16.20 -24.85
CA MET A 151 -20.63 -14.75 -24.86
C MET A 151 -19.77 -14.33 -23.66
N LEU A 152 -20.15 -14.72 -22.44
CA LEU A 152 -19.41 -14.43 -21.21
C LEU A 152 -17.97 -14.96 -21.27
N ALA A 153 -17.77 -16.17 -21.81
CA ALA A 153 -16.43 -16.73 -21.98
C ALA A 153 -15.54 -15.94 -22.95
N ARG A 154 -16.11 -15.31 -23.99
CA ARG A 154 -15.36 -14.42 -24.91
C ARG A 154 -15.00 -13.12 -24.24
N GLU A 155 -15.95 -12.53 -23.52
CA GLU A 155 -15.75 -11.27 -22.81
C GLU A 155 -14.68 -11.42 -21.71
N GLU A 156 -14.70 -12.52 -20.97
CA GLU A 156 -13.68 -12.84 -19.96
C GLU A 156 -12.27 -12.94 -20.58
N ARG A 157 -12.14 -13.61 -21.74
CA ARG A 157 -10.85 -13.65 -22.47
C ARG A 157 -10.41 -12.28 -22.94
N HIS A 158 -11.33 -11.46 -23.42
CA HIS A 158 -11.03 -10.10 -23.84
C HIS A 158 -10.56 -9.25 -22.64
N ARG A 159 -11.26 -9.35 -21.50
CA ARG A 159 -10.89 -8.64 -20.27
C ARG A 159 -9.50 -9.03 -19.78
N ARG A 160 -9.19 -10.34 -19.75
CA ARG A 160 -7.87 -10.85 -19.39
C ARG A 160 -6.77 -10.37 -20.32
N LYS A 161 -7.01 -10.39 -21.64
CA LYS A 161 -6.04 -9.90 -22.62
C LYS A 161 -5.77 -8.40 -22.45
N MET A 162 -6.81 -7.60 -22.23
CA MET A 162 -6.65 -6.15 -21.99
C MET A 162 -5.87 -5.87 -20.72
N GLU A 163 -6.06 -6.67 -19.67
CA GLU A 163 -5.32 -6.53 -18.40
C GLU A 163 -3.85 -6.97 -18.54
N GLU A 164 -3.59 -8.06 -19.27
CA GLU A 164 -2.25 -8.50 -19.64
C GLU A 164 -1.51 -7.48 -20.50
N ASP A 165 -2.18 -6.92 -21.51
CA ASP A 165 -1.62 -5.89 -22.38
C ASP A 165 -1.34 -4.58 -21.60
N ARG A 166 -2.13 -4.26 -20.56
CA ARG A 166 -1.86 -3.11 -19.66
C ARG A 166 -0.61 -3.29 -18.80
N LEU A 167 -0.30 -4.54 -18.42
CA LEU A 167 0.87 -4.86 -17.59
C LEU A 167 2.14 -5.04 -18.41
N ARG A 168 2.05 -5.09 -19.74
CA ARG A 168 3.22 -5.16 -20.60
C ARG A 168 3.99 -3.83 -20.53
N PRO A 169 5.32 -3.85 -20.30
CA PRO A 169 6.13 -2.65 -20.40
C PRO A 169 5.93 -1.98 -21.77
N PRO A 170 5.88 -0.64 -21.85
CA PRO A 170 5.82 0.04 -23.13
C PRO A 170 7.02 -0.40 -23.98
N SER A 171 6.77 -0.76 -25.24
CA SER A 171 7.83 -1.09 -26.19
C SER A 171 8.86 0.04 -26.19
N PRO A 172 10.17 -0.26 -26.16
CA PRO A 172 11.20 0.78 -26.23
C PRO A 172 10.90 1.72 -27.40
N PRO A 173 11.00 3.05 -27.20
CA PRO A 173 10.73 4.01 -28.25
C PRO A 173 11.57 3.68 -29.49
N PRO A 174 11.04 3.88 -30.71
CA PRO A 174 11.77 3.63 -31.94
C PRO A 174 13.12 4.33 -31.90
N ILE A 175 14.19 3.56 -32.02
CA ILE A 175 15.54 4.11 -31.97
C ILE A 175 15.76 4.85 -33.28
N VAL A 176 15.87 6.19 -33.21
CA VAL A 176 16.15 7.06 -34.36
C VAL A 176 17.42 6.56 -35.03
N HIS A 177 17.35 6.27 -36.32
CA HIS A 177 18.51 5.83 -37.10
C HIS A 177 19.37 7.03 -37.47
N TYR A 178 20.69 6.80 -37.58
CA TYR A 178 21.60 7.86 -38.01
C TYR A 178 21.26 8.31 -39.44
N SER A 179 21.09 9.62 -39.59
CA SER A 179 21.12 10.31 -40.89
C SER A 179 21.79 11.66 -40.71
N GLU A 180 22.24 12.27 -41.81
CA GLU A 180 22.88 13.59 -41.76
C GLU A 180 21.92 14.68 -41.22
N HIS A 181 20.64 14.61 -41.60
CA HIS A 181 19.59 15.51 -41.11
C HIS A 181 19.35 15.33 -39.60
N GLU A 182 19.15 14.09 -39.15
CA GLU A 182 18.96 13.77 -37.73
C GLU A 182 20.19 14.16 -36.90
N CYS A 183 21.39 14.02 -37.46
CA CYS A 183 22.63 14.41 -36.79
C CYS A 183 22.71 15.92 -36.56
N SER A 184 22.26 16.73 -37.52
CA SER A 184 22.19 18.18 -37.36
C SER A 184 21.15 18.57 -36.31
N GLU A 185 19.94 18.01 -36.40
CA GLU A 185 18.87 18.25 -35.42
C GLU A 185 19.29 17.85 -34.00
N LEU A 186 19.94 16.70 -33.86
CA LEU A 186 20.42 16.21 -32.58
C LEU A 186 21.48 17.14 -31.99
N GLY A 187 22.40 17.65 -32.82
CA GLY A 187 23.42 18.59 -32.40
C GLY A 187 22.86 19.90 -31.82
N ASP A 188 21.74 20.39 -32.35
CA ASP A 188 21.07 21.57 -31.80
C ASP A 188 20.26 21.24 -30.54
N LYS A 189 19.60 20.08 -30.50
CA LYS A 189 18.85 19.63 -29.32
C LYS A 189 19.76 19.33 -28.11
N ILE A 190 21.00 18.87 -28.35
CA ILE A 190 21.97 18.66 -27.27
C ILE A 190 22.31 19.97 -26.58
N LYS A 191 22.43 21.09 -27.30
CA LYS A 191 22.76 22.40 -26.71
C LYS A 191 21.62 22.99 -25.87
N ASP A 192 20.39 22.52 -26.05
CA ASP A 192 19.21 22.96 -25.31
C ASP A 192 19.10 22.18 -23.99
N ASP A 193 19.26 22.88 -22.86
CA ASP A 193 19.25 22.28 -21.52
C ASP A 193 17.98 21.48 -21.22
N ASN A 194 16.83 21.92 -21.74
CA ASN A 194 15.55 21.26 -21.46
C ASN A 194 15.37 19.96 -22.26
N LYS A 195 16.13 19.80 -23.35
CA LYS A 195 16.06 18.62 -24.24
C LYS A 195 17.31 17.76 -24.16
N PHE A 196 18.31 18.20 -23.40
CA PHE A 196 19.57 17.49 -23.24
C PHE A 196 19.38 16.04 -22.74
N PRO A 197 18.54 15.75 -21.72
CA PRO A 197 18.36 14.38 -21.23
C PRO A 197 17.82 13.41 -22.29
N GLU A 198 16.92 13.85 -23.16
CA GLU A 198 16.36 13.08 -24.27
C GLU A 198 17.40 12.89 -25.37
N SER A 199 18.09 13.97 -25.71
CA SER A 199 18.99 14.03 -26.85
C SER A 199 20.27 13.25 -26.60
N VAL A 200 20.82 13.31 -25.39
CA VAL A 200 22.03 12.56 -25.04
C VAL A 200 21.81 11.05 -25.10
N ARG A 201 20.58 10.55 -24.82
CA ARG A 201 20.23 9.13 -24.99
C ARG A 201 20.32 8.67 -26.45
N VAL A 202 19.92 9.52 -27.40
CA VAL A 202 20.05 9.23 -28.83
C VAL A 202 21.52 9.22 -29.25
N LEU A 203 22.31 10.20 -28.79
CA LEU A 203 23.75 10.25 -29.05
C LEU A 203 24.47 9.01 -28.51
N LEU A 204 24.17 8.61 -27.27
CA LEU A 204 24.70 7.39 -26.64
C LEU A 204 24.38 6.16 -27.49
N THR A 205 23.13 6.02 -27.93
CA THR A 205 22.68 4.88 -28.73
C THR A 205 23.41 4.80 -30.08
N TRP A 206 23.66 5.94 -30.73
CA TRP A 206 24.44 5.98 -31.98
C TRP A 206 25.91 5.62 -31.77
N LEU A 207 26.51 6.04 -30.66
CA LEU A 207 27.88 5.68 -30.29
C LEU A 207 28.01 4.19 -30.01
N GLU A 208 27.11 3.60 -29.21
CA GLU A 208 27.10 2.17 -28.87
C GLU A 208 26.89 1.27 -30.10
N ARG A 209 26.11 1.74 -31.09
CA ARG A 209 25.87 1.03 -32.34
C ARG A 209 27.02 1.13 -33.34
N GLY A 210 28.01 1.99 -33.08
CA GLY A 210 29.13 2.19 -34.00
C GLY A 210 28.76 2.97 -35.27
N GLU A 211 27.79 3.89 -35.19
CA GLU A 211 27.42 4.76 -36.32
C GLU A 211 28.53 5.78 -36.67
N VAL A 212 29.53 5.91 -35.79
CA VAL A 212 30.70 6.77 -35.97
C VAL A 212 31.68 6.14 -36.96
N ASN A 213 32.02 6.90 -37.99
CA ASN A 213 33.01 6.56 -39.00
C ASN A 213 33.87 7.78 -39.33
N ARG A 214 34.92 7.59 -40.13
CA ARG A 214 35.86 8.66 -40.48
C ARG A 214 35.23 9.87 -41.18
N ARG A 215 34.05 9.72 -41.81
CA ARG A 215 33.37 10.82 -42.52
C ARG A 215 32.52 11.68 -41.60
N ASN A 216 31.95 11.12 -40.53
CA ASN A 216 31.06 11.83 -39.60
C ASN A 216 31.64 12.05 -38.20
N ALA A 217 32.88 11.60 -37.93
CA ALA A 217 33.54 11.70 -36.63
C ALA A 217 33.55 13.14 -36.07
N ASN A 218 33.74 14.15 -36.93
CA ASN A 218 33.72 15.56 -36.50
C ASN A 218 32.35 15.98 -35.95
N ASN A 219 31.25 15.52 -36.55
CA ASN A 219 29.90 15.85 -36.08
C ASN A 219 29.64 15.23 -34.69
N PHE A 220 30.02 13.96 -34.52
CA PHE A 220 29.94 13.29 -33.21
C PHE A 220 30.83 13.95 -32.17
N TYR A 221 32.05 14.34 -32.53
CA TYR A 221 32.94 15.07 -31.65
C TYR A 221 32.33 16.40 -31.20
N SER A 222 31.73 17.18 -32.10
CA SER A 222 31.03 18.42 -31.75
C SER A 222 29.82 18.20 -30.83
N MET A 223 29.07 17.10 -31.02
CA MET A 223 27.98 16.71 -30.12
C MET A 223 28.48 16.28 -28.73
N ILE A 224 29.60 15.55 -28.66
CA ILE A 224 30.25 15.17 -27.39
C ILE A 224 30.79 16.41 -26.68
N GLN A 225 31.42 17.34 -27.42
CA GLN A 225 31.90 18.60 -26.88
C GLN A 225 30.74 19.45 -26.31
N SER A 226 29.61 19.50 -27.03
CA SER A 226 28.40 20.19 -26.55
C SER A 226 27.87 19.51 -25.28
N SER A 227 27.84 18.18 -25.24
CA SER A 227 27.48 17.39 -24.05
C SER A 227 28.39 17.71 -22.85
N ASN A 228 29.70 17.83 -23.08
CA ASN A 228 30.68 18.18 -22.04
C ASN A 228 30.48 19.61 -21.51
N SER A 229 29.96 20.53 -22.33
CA SER A 229 29.64 21.89 -21.87
C SER A 229 28.59 21.91 -20.75
N HIS A 230 27.67 20.94 -20.71
CA HIS A 230 26.67 20.86 -19.63
C HIS A 230 27.27 20.50 -18.28
N ILE A 231 28.46 19.89 -18.21
CA ILE A 231 29.12 19.55 -16.94
C ILE A 231 29.36 20.82 -16.11
N ARG A 232 29.88 21.89 -16.72
CA ARG A 232 30.13 23.16 -16.01
C ARG A 232 28.83 23.75 -15.44
N ARG A 233 27.75 23.72 -16.23
CA ARG A 233 26.44 24.16 -15.77
C ARG A 233 25.95 23.32 -14.59
N LEU A 234 26.00 22.00 -14.71
CA LEU A 234 25.57 21.07 -13.65
C LEU A 234 26.37 21.25 -12.37
N MET A 235 27.68 21.48 -12.47
CA MET A 235 28.53 21.78 -11.31
C MET A 235 28.16 23.13 -10.66
N SER A 236 27.86 24.15 -11.47
CA SER A 236 27.38 25.44 -10.96
C SER A 236 26.00 25.33 -10.30
N GLU A 237 25.08 24.54 -10.87
CA GLU A 237 23.76 24.26 -10.30
C GLU A 237 23.87 23.49 -8.99
N LYS A 238 24.74 22.48 -8.93
CA LYS A 238 25.06 21.74 -7.70
C LYS A 238 25.55 22.70 -6.60
N SER A 239 26.55 23.52 -6.91
CA SER A 239 27.08 24.50 -5.94
C SER A 239 26.03 25.51 -5.48
N GLN A 240 25.15 25.95 -6.38
CA GLN A 240 24.03 26.82 -6.04
C GLN A 240 23.04 26.14 -5.09
N HIS A 241 22.68 24.88 -5.34
CA HIS A 241 21.80 24.12 -4.45
C HIS A 241 22.42 23.80 -3.09
N GLU A 242 23.73 23.54 -3.03
CA GLU A 242 24.48 23.38 -1.79
C GLU A 242 24.43 24.67 -0.96
N LYS A 243 24.66 25.82 -1.61
CA LYS A 243 24.54 27.12 -0.94
C LYS A 243 23.13 27.41 -0.43
N GLU A 244 22.11 27.12 -1.24
CA GLU A 244 20.71 27.29 -0.83
C GLU A 244 20.33 26.39 0.35
N MET A 245 20.87 25.17 0.38
CA MET A 245 20.68 24.22 1.48
C MET A 245 21.32 24.74 2.77
N GLU A 246 22.54 25.27 2.70
CA GLU A 246 23.22 25.85 3.85
C GLU A 246 22.50 27.10 4.38
N GLU A 247 22.09 28.01 3.48
CA GLU A 247 21.27 29.16 3.87
C GLU A 247 19.93 28.75 4.51
N ALA A 248 19.34 27.64 4.08
CA ALA A 248 18.12 27.11 4.68
C ALA A 248 18.36 26.50 6.06
N LYS A 249 19.47 25.78 6.26
CA LYS A 249 19.91 25.28 7.57
C LYS A 249 20.11 26.44 8.55
N ASP A 250 20.82 27.50 8.14
CA ASP A 250 21.05 28.69 8.97
C ASP A 250 19.76 29.40 9.39
N LYS A 251 18.82 29.56 8.45
CA LYS A 251 17.49 30.12 8.73
C LYS A 251 16.74 29.25 9.74
N PHE A 252 16.79 27.93 9.60
CA PHE A 252 16.18 26.99 10.53
C PHE A 252 16.81 27.08 11.93
N LYS A 253 18.14 27.08 12.03
CA LYS A 253 18.85 27.24 13.32
C LYS A 253 18.48 28.53 14.02
N THR A 254 18.42 29.63 13.28
CA THR A 254 18.06 30.94 13.80
C THR A 254 16.63 30.93 14.33
N ALA A 255 15.69 30.37 13.57
CA ALA A 255 14.30 30.22 14.01
C ALA A 255 14.19 29.33 15.26
N MET A 256 14.93 28.23 15.31
CA MET A 256 14.94 27.30 16.44
C MET A 256 15.52 27.94 17.71
N ALA A 257 16.62 28.70 17.58
CA ALA A 257 17.20 29.47 18.67
C ALA A 257 16.22 30.52 19.21
N ALA A 258 15.45 31.18 18.34
CA ALA A 258 14.41 32.13 18.75
C ALA A 258 13.27 31.45 19.54
N ILE A 259 12.84 30.25 19.13
CA ILE A 259 11.84 29.45 19.86
C ILE A 259 12.38 29.04 21.24
N LEU A 260 13.64 28.57 21.32
CA LEU A 260 14.27 28.22 22.59
C LEU A 260 14.37 29.42 23.53
N ALA A 261 14.67 30.61 23.02
CA ALA A 261 14.67 31.83 23.82
C ALA A 261 13.27 32.14 24.39
N GLN A 262 12.19 31.90 23.64
CA GLN A 262 10.82 32.03 24.16
C GLN A 262 10.52 31.01 25.24
N PHE A 263 10.93 29.74 25.06
CA PHE A 263 10.79 28.73 26.11
C PHE A 263 11.53 29.14 27.39
N GLU A 264 12.74 29.69 27.28
CA GLU A 264 13.51 30.15 28.45
C GLU A 264 12.80 31.30 29.20
N GLN A 265 12.16 32.21 28.47
CA GLN A 265 11.34 33.27 29.07
C GLN A 265 10.13 32.67 29.82
N ILE A 266 9.44 31.70 29.23
CA ILE A 266 8.31 31.01 29.87
C ILE A 266 8.77 30.25 31.12
N VAL A 267 9.87 29.52 31.04
CA VAL A 267 10.51 28.84 32.19
C VAL A 267 10.83 29.85 33.29
N SER A 268 11.35 31.03 32.94
CA SER A 268 11.65 32.11 33.89
C SER A 268 10.39 32.62 34.62
N VAL A 269 9.24 32.70 33.94
CA VAL A 269 7.95 33.03 34.58
C VAL A 269 7.56 31.99 35.62
N PHE A 270 7.67 30.69 35.30
CA PHE A 270 7.38 29.63 36.27
C PHE A 270 8.35 29.63 37.46
N HIS A 271 9.63 29.90 37.24
CA HIS A 271 10.60 30.08 38.31
C HIS A 271 10.23 31.26 39.21
N ALA A 272 9.82 32.40 38.63
CA ALA A 272 9.37 33.55 39.41
C ALA A 272 8.09 33.27 40.20
N ALA A 273 7.11 32.58 39.61
CA ALA A 273 5.87 32.17 40.27
C ALA A 273 6.11 31.16 41.40
N SER A 274 7.17 30.37 41.32
CA SER A 274 7.57 29.39 42.34
C SER A 274 8.32 30.01 43.53
N LYS A 275 8.66 31.30 43.48
CA LYS A 275 9.26 32.01 44.62
C LYS A 275 8.21 32.19 45.71
N GLN A 276 8.61 32.00 46.97
CA GLN A 276 7.71 32.05 48.14
C GLN A 276 6.77 33.28 48.14
N LYS A 277 7.28 34.45 47.76
CA LYS A 277 6.52 35.71 47.66
C LYS A 277 5.28 35.64 46.76
N ALA A 278 5.30 34.84 45.69
CA ALA A 278 4.15 34.62 44.82
C ALA A 278 3.45 33.30 45.14
N TRP A 279 4.24 32.27 45.47
CA TRP A 279 3.79 30.90 45.71
C TRP A 279 2.73 30.79 46.80
N ASP A 280 2.90 31.53 47.90
CA ASP A 280 2.00 31.46 49.05
C ASP A 280 0.60 32.02 48.76
N HIS A 281 0.45 32.85 47.72
CA HIS A 281 -0.84 33.38 47.28
C HIS A 281 -1.63 32.41 46.39
N PHE A 282 -0.98 31.41 45.79
CA PHE A 282 -1.67 30.42 44.96
C PHE A 282 -2.33 29.34 45.80
N SER A 283 -3.47 28.83 45.34
CA SER A 283 -4.15 27.69 45.97
C SER A 283 -3.35 26.38 45.76
N LYS A 284 -3.62 25.37 46.60
CA LYS A 284 -2.98 24.05 46.47
C LYS A 284 -3.18 23.42 45.07
N ALA A 285 -4.36 23.62 44.46
CA ALA A 285 -4.63 23.14 43.10
C ALA A 285 -3.85 23.92 42.04
N GLN A 286 -3.77 25.25 42.17
CA GLN A 286 -3.00 26.10 41.26
C GLN A 286 -1.49 25.79 41.31
N ARG A 287 -0.94 25.55 42.51
CA ARG A 287 0.46 25.14 42.70
C ARG A 287 0.78 23.81 42.00
N LYS A 288 -0.13 22.83 42.09
CA LYS A 288 0.02 21.54 41.39
C LYS A 288 0.04 21.73 39.87
N ASN A 289 -0.82 22.59 39.33
CA ASN A 289 -0.84 22.91 37.90
C ASN A 289 0.43 23.66 37.46
N LEU A 290 0.90 24.64 38.24
CA LEU A 290 2.13 25.38 37.96
C LEU A 290 3.37 24.47 37.91
N ASP A 291 3.51 23.53 38.86
CA ASP A 291 4.61 22.56 38.87
C ASP A 291 4.55 21.61 37.67
N MET A 292 3.35 21.14 37.32
CA MET A 292 3.14 20.29 36.14
C MET A 292 3.50 21.04 34.84
N TRP A 293 3.01 22.26 34.64
CA TRP A 293 3.31 23.06 33.45
C TRP A 293 4.79 23.43 33.37
N ARG A 294 5.44 23.76 34.50
CA ARG A 294 6.87 24.01 34.54
C ARG A 294 7.67 22.81 34.04
N LYS A 295 7.36 21.60 34.52
CA LYS A 295 8.02 20.36 34.08
C LYS A 295 7.80 20.10 32.60
N GLN A 296 6.57 20.26 32.11
CA GLN A 296 6.25 20.10 30.68
C GLN A 296 7.05 21.06 29.80
N VAL A 297 7.14 22.34 30.17
CA VAL A 297 7.90 23.32 29.37
C VAL A 297 9.41 23.06 29.44
N GLU A 298 9.94 22.63 30.59
CA GLU A 298 11.35 22.26 30.73
C GLU A 298 11.73 21.03 29.89
N GLU A 299 10.88 19.99 29.87
CA GLU A 299 11.06 18.82 29.02
C GLU A 299 11.04 19.18 27.54
N VAL A 300 10.05 19.96 27.10
CA VAL A 300 9.94 20.42 25.72
C VAL A 300 11.14 21.28 25.33
N ARG A 301 11.58 22.21 26.19
CA ARG A 301 12.76 23.04 25.96
C ARG A 301 14.02 22.18 25.80
N ASN A 302 14.25 21.23 26.70
CA ASN A 302 15.45 20.39 26.68
C ASN A 302 15.51 19.55 25.39
N MET A 303 14.39 18.97 24.96
CA MET A 303 14.28 18.24 23.69
C MET A 303 14.66 19.11 22.49
N HIS A 304 14.12 20.33 22.38
CA HIS A 304 14.45 21.23 21.27
C HIS A 304 15.90 21.76 21.37
N ASN A 305 16.45 21.89 22.57
CA ASN A 305 17.83 22.29 22.79
C ASN A 305 18.81 21.18 22.36
N GLU A 306 18.51 19.93 22.69
CA GLU A 306 19.28 18.76 22.22
C GLU A 306 19.25 18.65 20.69
N GLN A 307 18.10 18.89 20.05
CA GLN A 307 17.99 18.94 18.60
C GLN A 307 18.89 20.03 17.98
N LEU A 308 18.89 21.24 18.56
CA LEU A 308 19.76 22.32 18.07
C LEU A 308 21.25 22.01 18.27
N MET A 309 21.62 21.39 19.39
CA MET A 309 23.01 20.99 19.65
C MET A 309 23.46 19.84 18.75
N GLY A 310 22.58 18.89 18.42
CA GLY A 310 22.85 17.84 17.43
C GLY A 310 23.21 18.41 16.06
N ILE A 311 22.41 19.37 15.58
CA ILE A 311 22.67 20.04 14.28
C ILE A 311 23.99 20.83 14.29
N ARG A 312 24.36 21.45 15.42
CA ARG A 312 25.66 22.15 15.55
C ARG A 312 26.85 21.18 15.60
N GLY A 313 26.69 20.04 16.29
CA GLY A 313 27.73 19.02 16.37
C GLY A 313 27.98 18.30 15.05
N GLU A 314 26.95 18.13 14.21
CA GLU A 314 27.10 17.56 12.87
C GLU A 314 27.93 18.46 11.94
N GLU A 315 27.75 19.79 11.99
CA GLU A 315 28.52 20.73 11.17
C GLU A 315 29.99 20.92 11.59
N GLU A 316 30.30 20.83 12.89
CA GLU A 316 31.70 20.86 13.36
C GLU A 316 32.52 19.65 12.86
N MET A 317 31.84 18.58 12.43
CA MET A 317 32.46 17.39 11.84
C MET A 317 32.53 17.41 10.30
N GLU A 318 31.89 18.38 9.63
CA GLU A 318 31.86 18.50 8.16
C GLU A 318 32.95 19.41 7.57
N MET A 319 33.76 20.09 8.41
CA MET A 319 34.76 21.10 7.97
C MET A 319 36.19 20.55 7.76
N SER A 320 36.36 19.23 7.60
CA SER A 320 37.68 18.59 7.41
C SER A 320 37.86 17.93 6.03
N ASP A 321 37.26 18.47 4.99
CA ASP A 321 37.55 18.06 3.61
C ASP A 321 37.65 19.30 2.71
N ASP A 322 38.79 20.00 2.83
CA ASP A 322 39.22 20.96 1.82
C ASP A 322 40.68 20.65 1.45
N ASP A 323 40.90 20.63 0.13
CA ASP A 323 42.15 20.59 -0.64
C ASP A 323 42.83 19.24 -0.92
N MET A 324 42.33 18.53 -1.95
CA MET A 324 43.17 18.05 -3.07
C MET A 324 42.32 17.92 -4.37
N ASP A 325 42.02 19.05 -5.01
CA ASP A 325 41.67 19.08 -6.44
C ASP A 325 42.98 19.05 -7.25
N ASP A 326 43.41 17.86 -7.70
CA ASP A 326 44.38 17.75 -8.80
C ASP A 326 43.64 17.43 -10.10
N SER A 327 43.52 18.45 -10.92
CA SER A 327 43.00 18.37 -12.27
C SER A 327 44.09 17.82 -13.21
N SER A 328 44.10 16.51 -13.47
CA SER A 328 44.66 16.00 -14.73
C SER A 328 43.96 14.73 -15.22
N ALA A 329 42.96 14.93 -16.07
CA ALA A 329 42.39 13.86 -16.89
C ALA A 329 43.35 13.53 -18.05
N THR A 330 43.93 12.33 -18.06
CA THR A 330 44.26 11.62 -19.30
C THR A 330 44.24 10.10 -19.10
N ASN A 331 43.20 9.50 -19.68
CA ASN A 331 43.13 8.17 -20.30
C ASN A 331 43.41 6.87 -19.53
N SER A 332 42.40 6.01 -19.69
CA SER A 332 42.45 4.56 -19.95
C SER A 332 42.80 3.63 -18.79
N LYS A 333 41.76 2.89 -18.38
CA LYS A 333 41.76 1.43 -18.23
C LYS A 333 42.74 0.90 -17.20
N ASP A 334 42.26 0.66 -15.98
CA ASP A 334 42.38 -0.63 -15.27
C ASP A 334 41.70 -0.54 -13.89
N SER A 335 40.67 -1.36 -13.70
CA SER A 335 39.82 -1.41 -12.49
C SER A 335 40.40 -2.28 -11.37
N GLU A 336 41.64 -2.76 -11.51
CA GLU A 336 42.31 -3.61 -10.50
C GLU A 336 43.50 -2.92 -9.80
N ASP A 337 43.86 -1.69 -10.18
CA ASP A 337 45.09 -1.02 -9.72
C ASP A 337 44.89 -0.02 -8.56
N LEU A 338 43.67 0.48 -8.35
CA LEU A 338 43.36 1.43 -7.26
C LEU A 338 43.51 0.79 -5.86
N GLY A 339 43.25 -0.50 -5.73
CA GLY A 339 43.46 -1.24 -4.48
C GLY A 339 44.94 -1.53 -4.19
N VAL A 340 45.76 -1.67 -5.25
CA VAL A 340 47.22 -1.86 -5.14
C VAL A 340 47.89 -0.54 -4.75
N SER A 341 47.48 0.58 -5.35
CA SER A 341 48.00 1.91 -5.00
C SER A 341 47.73 2.31 -3.56
N GLN A 342 46.53 2.01 -3.02
CA GLN A 342 46.23 2.28 -1.60
C GLN A 342 47.01 1.36 -0.65
N ALA A 343 47.22 0.09 -1.04
CA ALA A 343 48.02 -0.85 -0.26
C ALA A 343 49.53 -0.51 -0.30
N GLU A 344 50.03 0.02 -1.41
CA GLU A 344 51.42 0.48 -1.54
C GLU A 344 51.67 1.77 -0.76
N ALA A 345 50.73 2.72 -0.77
CA ALA A 345 50.81 3.94 0.04
C ALA A 345 50.82 3.62 1.54
N LEU A 346 49.94 2.72 2.00
CA LEU A 346 49.92 2.27 3.39
C LEU A 346 51.20 1.50 3.78
N LYS A 347 51.79 0.76 2.83
CA LYS A 347 53.06 0.05 3.04
C LYS A 347 54.23 1.02 3.14
N GLU A 348 54.27 2.05 2.30
CA GLU A 348 55.29 3.10 2.34
C GLU A 348 55.21 3.92 3.64
N GLU A 349 53.99 4.22 4.10
CA GLU A 349 53.77 4.86 5.41
C GLU A 349 54.23 3.93 6.55
N ASN A 350 53.95 2.63 6.47
CA ASN A 350 54.39 1.67 7.49
C ASN A 350 55.92 1.53 7.53
N ASP A 351 56.58 1.52 6.37
CA ASP A 351 58.04 1.46 6.27
C ASP A 351 58.69 2.77 6.76
N SER A 352 58.05 3.92 6.50
CA SER A 352 58.45 5.23 7.05
C SER A 352 58.36 5.26 8.58
N LEU A 353 57.24 4.81 9.15
CA LEU A 353 57.05 4.73 10.61
C LEU A 353 58.05 3.76 11.27
N ARG A 354 58.38 2.66 10.60
CA ARG A 354 59.43 1.72 11.05
C ARG A 354 60.80 2.38 11.09
N CYS A 355 61.17 3.11 10.04
CA CYS A 355 62.43 3.85 10.00
C CYS A 355 62.50 4.91 11.10
N GLN A 356 61.37 5.57 11.39
CA GLN A 356 61.28 6.56 12.46
C GLN A 356 61.43 5.93 13.86
N LEU A 357 60.82 4.75 14.08
CA LEU A 357 60.99 4.00 15.32
C LEU A 357 62.42 3.49 15.51
N ASP A 358 63.08 3.05 14.45
CA ASP A 358 64.49 2.64 14.51
C ASP A 358 65.43 3.83 14.75
N ALA A 359 65.10 5.01 14.21
CA ALA A 359 65.82 6.25 14.53
C ALA A 359 65.69 6.62 16.02
N TYR A 360 64.47 6.60 16.57
CA TYR A 360 64.26 6.83 18.00
C TYR A 360 64.92 5.76 18.87
N ARG A 361 64.94 4.51 18.42
CA ARG A 361 65.62 3.42 19.12
C ARG A 361 67.14 3.64 19.16
N ASN A 362 67.72 4.05 18.03
CA ASN A 362 69.14 4.40 17.95
C ASN A 362 69.46 5.62 18.81
N GLU A 363 68.61 6.65 18.84
CA GLU A 363 68.79 7.83 19.69
C GLU A 363 68.71 7.48 21.18
N VAL A 364 67.77 6.60 21.57
CA VAL A 364 67.68 6.07 22.93
C VAL A 364 68.91 5.25 23.31
N ASP A 365 69.44 4.44 22.40
CA ASP A 365 70.65 3.67 22.66
C ASP A 365 71.92 4.56 22.69
N LEU A 366 71.95 5.66 21.93
CA LEU A 366 72.97 6.70 22.02
C LEU A 366 72.94 7.41 23.37
N LEU A 367 71.75 7.79 23.84
CA LEU A 367 71.53 8.42 25.15
C LEU A 367 71.91 7.49 26.32
N LYS A 368 71.66 6.19 26.20
CA LYS A 368 72.14 5.19 27.18
C LYS A 368 73.66 5.05 27.17
N GLN A 369 74.29 5.15 26.00
CA GLN A 369 75.75 5.08 25.87
C GLN A 369 76.44 6.35 26.39
N GLU A 370 75.78 7.50 26.27
CA GLU A 370 76.23 8.80 26.79
C GLU A 370 76.11 8.87 28.33
N GLN A 371 75.06 8.28 28.92
CA GLN A 371 74.94 8.11 30.37
C GLN A 371 75.98 7.14 30.97
N GLY A 372 76.53 6.22 30.17
CA GLY A 372 77.52 5.23 30.61
C GLY A 372 78.96 5.76 30.76
N LYS A 373 79.25 7.02 30.39
CA LYS A 373 80.63 7.53 30.32
C LYS A 373 81.02 8.68 31.24
N ASN A 374 80.12 9.22 32.06
CA ASN A 374 80.46 10.32 32.95
C ASN A 374 80.09 10.04 34.42
N GLN A 375 81.12 9.89 35.25
CA GLN A 375 81.10 10.25 36.67
C GLN A 375 82.52 10.69 37.09
N PRO A 376 82.70 11.50 38.16
CA PRO A 376 81.70 12.10 39.06
C PRO A 376 81.88 13.62 39.25
N ILE A 377 80.91 14.31 39.88
CA ILE A 377 81.06 15.34 40.97
C ILE A 377 79.71 16.08 41.15
N SER A 378 79.27 16.20 42.41
CA SER A 378 78.30 17.16 43.00
C SER A 378 77.06 16.50 43.61
N SER A 379 76.99 16.53 44.94
CA SER A 379 76.05 15.82 45.81
C SER A 379 74.76 16.58 46.12
N GLU A 380 74.37 17.60 45.34
CA GLU A 380 73.12 18.36 45.55
C GLU A 380 72.11 18.23 44.40
N GLU A 381 72.52 17.82 43.20
CA GLU A 381 71.62 17.61 42.05
C GLU A 381 70.93 16.23 42.06
N ASP A 382 71.46 15.25 42.80
CA ASP A 382 70.91 13.88 42.86
C ASP A 382 69.51 13.83 43.49
N GLY A 383 69.21 14.73 44.43
CA GLY A 383 67.89 14.80 45.08
C GLY A 383 66.80 15.29 44.13
N THR A 384 67.09 16.31 43.32
CA THR A 384 66.14 16.88 42.35
C THR A 384 65.97 15.98 41.15
N HIS A 385 67.04 15.36 40.65
CA HIS A 385 66.98 14.37 39.57
C HIS A 385 66.26 13.08 39.97
N SER A 386 66.51 12.55 41.17
CA SER A 386 65.78 11.38 41.69
C SER A 386 64.29 11.67 41.87
N GLN A 387 63.93 12.89 42.25
CA GLN A 387 62.54 13.29 42.43
C GLN A 387 61.84 13.53 41.08
N GLN A 388 62.51 14.12 40.10
CA GLN A 388 62.02 14.21 38.72
C GLN A 388 61.85 12.84 38.06
N LEU A 389 62.80 11.91 38.26
CA LEU A 389 62.69 10.53 37.79
C LEU A 389 61.50 9.79 38.41
N SER A 390 61.26 9.99 39.72
CA SER A 390 60.10 9.43 40.41
C SER A 390 58.78 9.94 39.80
N PHE A 391 58.68 11.24 39.50
CA PHE A 391 57.49 11.81 38.87
C PHE A 391 57.29 11.30 37.44
N LEU A 392 58.36 11.20 36.65
CA LEU A 392 58.27 10.64 35.30
C LEU A 392 57.87 9.16 35.32
N GLN A 393 58.42 8.38 36.25
CA GLN A 393 58.12 6.97 36.42
C GLN A 393 56.65 6.76 36.87
N GLN A 394 56.15 7.64 37.73
CA GLN A 394 54.75 7.64 38.14
C GLN A 394 53.81 8.06 37.00
N ALA A 395 54.20 9.03 36.18
CA ALA A 395 53.45 9.43 34.99
C ALA A 395 53.41 8.32 33.94
N LEU A 396 54.53 7.65 33.69
CA LEU A 396 54.62 6.50 32.78
C LEU A 396 53.78 5.32 33.27
N GLN A 397 53.80 4.99 34.56
CA GLN A 397 52.91 3.96 35.12
C GLN A 397 51.44 4.34 35.01
N GLY A 398 51.10 5.62 35.20
CA GLY A 398 49.74 6.14 35.01
C GLY A 398 49.27 5.97 33.57
N MET A 399 50.11 6.38 32.61
CA MET A 399 49.81 6.27 31.18
C MET A 399 49.73 4.81 30.73
N GLN A 400 50.63 3.94 31.21
CA GLN A 400 50.59 2.51 30.93
C GLN A 400 49.28 1.88 31.44
N LYS A 401 48.84 2.25 32.64
CA LYS A 401 47.56 1.79 33.21
C LYS A 401 46.36 2.31 32.43
N GLN A 402 46.42 3.53 31.90
CA GLN A 402 45.36 4.09 31.06
C GLN A 402 45.30 3.40 29.69
N LEU A 403 46.44 3.08 29.07
CA LEU A 403 46.49 2.32 27.82
C LEU A 403 45.94 0.90 27.99
N LEU A 404 46.22 0.23 29.12
CA LEU A 404 45.63 -1.06 29.46
C LEU A 404 44.10 -0.97 29.58
N ARG A 405 43.57 0.06 30.25
CA ARG A 405 42.12 0.29 30.34
C ARG A 405 41.49 0.53 28.97
N MET A 406 42.07 1.39 28.14
CA MET A 406 41.55 1.64 26.79
C MET A 406 41.58 0.38 25.91
N ARG A 407 42.59 -0.48 26.08
CA ARG A 407 42.63 -1.78 25.39
C ARG A 407 41.49 -2.69 25.85
N ASP A 408 41.22 -2.75 27.15
CA ASP A 408 40.12 -3.55 27.68
C ASP A 408 38.76 -3.02 27.21
N ASP A 409 38.57 -1.69 27.21
CA ASP A 409 37.36 -1.02 26.70
C ASP A 409 37.15 -1.28 25.20
N LEU A 410 38.21 -1.23 24.39
CA LEU A 410 38.14 -1.56 22.96
C LEU A 410 37.74 -3.02 22.74
N LYS A 411 38.27 -3.93 23.55
CA LYS A 411 37.93 -5.36 23.47
C LYS A 411 36.47 -5.62 23.87
N GLU A 412 35.95 -4.89 24.85
CA GLU A 412 34.53 -4.93 25.21
C GLU A 412 33.66 -4.40 24.07
N ARG A 413 34.03 -3.27 23.46
CA ARG A 413 33.32 -2.70 22.30
C ARG A 413 33.34 -3.62 21.07
N GLU A 414 34.44 -4.32 20.84
CA GLU A 414 34.54 -5.31 19.77
C GLU A 414 33.61 -6.49 20.01
N ALA A 415 33.53 -6.99 21.25
CA ALA A 415 32.60 -8.07 21.62
C ALA A 415 31.12 -7.62 21.55
N GLU A 416 30.82 -6.38 21.94
CA GLU A 416 29.47 -5.80 21.77
C GLU A 416 29.09 -5.65 20.29
N LEU A 417 30.05 -5.27 19.44
CA LEU A 417 29.83 -5.17 18.01
C LEU A 417 29.57 -6.54 17.39
N GLU A 418 30.36 -7.56 17.74
CA GLU A 418 30.15 -8.94 17.29
C GLU A 418 28.75 -9.45 17.69
N LYS A 419 28.35 -9.24 18.94
CA LYS A 419 27.01 -9.57 19.42
C LYS A 419 25.91 -8.82 18.65
N SER A 420 26.11 -7.52 18.40
CA SER A 420 25.17 -6.70 17.61
C SER A 420 25.07 -7.18 16.15
N THR A 421 26.16 -7.66 15.57
CA THR A 421 26.15 -8.26 14.23
C THR A 421 25.40 -9.59 14.19
N ASP A 422 25.55 -10.43 15.22
CA ASP A 422 24.79 -11.67 15.37
C ASP A 422 23.29 -11.41 15.56
N ASP A 423 22.93 -10.45 16.42
CA ASP A 423 21.54 -10.02 16.62
C ASP A 423 20.94 -9.47 15.32
N LYS A 424 21.71 -8.67 14.56
CA LYS A 424 21.31 -8.15 13.24
C LYS A 424 21.11 -9.29 12.23
N GLN A 425 21.97 -10.30 12.24
CA GLN A 425 21.86 -11.46 11.36
C GLN A 425 20.64 -12.33 11.75
N GLN A 426 20.40 -12.52 13.04
CA GLN A 426 19.22 -13.21 13.55
C GLN A 426 17.94 -12.46 13.19
N LEU A 427 17.92 -11.13 13.30
CA LEU A 427 16.78 -10.31 12.90
C LEU A 427 16.56 -10.35 11.38
N LYS A 428 17.62 -10.33 10.57
CA LYS A 428 17.52 -10.56 9.11
C LYS A 428 16.91 -11.92 8.80
N ASN A 429 17.30 -12.97 9.51
CA ASN A 429 16.74 -14.31 9.35
C ASN A 429 15.27 -14.35 9.77
N GLN A 430 14.88 -13.67 10.85
CA GLN A 430 13.48 -13.53 11.25
C GLN A 430 12.66 -12.77 10.20
N ILE A 431 13.19 -11.67 9.65
CA ILE A 431 12.54 -10.93 8.56
C ILE A 431 12.43 -11.81 7.31
N HIS A 432 13.45 -12.59 6.98
CA HIS A 432 13.40 -13.53 5.85
C HIS A 432 12.34 -14.61 6.08
N ASN A 433 12.27 -15.18 7.28
CA ASN A 433 11.25 -16.16 7.66
C ASN A 433 9.84 -15.57 7.69
N LEU A 434 9.67 -14.33 8.16
CA LEU A 434 8.41 -13.60 8.12
C LEU A 434 8.03 -13.23 6.69
N LYS A 435 8.99 -12.90 5.82
CA LYS A 435 8.78 -12.62 4.39
C LYS A 435 8.43 -13.89 3.62
N ALA A 436 9.07 -15.01 3.93
CA ALA A 436 8.71 -16.33 3.42
C ALA A 436 7.35 -16.80 3.96
N GLY A 437 7.07 -16.52 5.24
CA GLY A 437 5.77 -16.73 5.88
C GLY A 437 4.67 -15.87 5.27
N LEU A 438 4.97 -14.62 4.91
CA LEU A 438 4.06 -13.70 4.21
C LEU A 438 3.87 -14.12 2.75
N HIS A 439 4.90 -14.61 2.09
CA HIS A 439 4.81 -15.19 0.74
C HIS A 439 4.00 -16.49 0.76
N ASN A 440 4.19 -17.34 1.78
CA ASN A 440 3.39 -18.53 2.00
C ASN A 440 1.96 -18.18 2.40
N LEU A 441 1.73 -17.14 3.22
CA LEU A 441 0.40 -16.59 3.49
C LEU A 441 -0.19 -15.96 2.24
N GLN A 442 0.56 -15.31 1.37
CA GLN A 442 0.07 -14.80 0.07
C GLN A 442 -0.25 -15.94 -0.88
N THR A 443 0.51 -17.03 -0.85
CA THR A 443 0.24 -18.24 -1.66
C THR A 443 -0.98 -18.97 -1.11
N THR A 444 -1.12 -19.04 0.22
CA THR A 444 -2.27 -19.59 0.94
C THR A 444 -3.47 -18.65 0.89
N HIS A 445 -3.27 -17.34 0.73
CA HIS A 445 -4.31 -16.33 0.51
C HIS A 445 -4.66 -16.26 -0.97
N THR A 446 -3.82 -16.65 -1.93
CA THR A 446 -4.25 -16.93 -3.31
C THR A 446 -5.00 -18.25 -3.43
N LEU A 447 -4.78 -19.19 -2.52
CA LEU A 447 -5.57 -20.44 -2.41
C LEU A 447 -6.82 -20.28 -1.54
N GLN A 448 -6.78 -19.45 -0.48
CA GLN A 448 -7.92 -19.12 0.36
C GLN A 448 -8.79 -18.03 -0.24
N VAL A 449 -8.26 -17.01 -0.95
CA VAL A 449 -9.09 -16.10 -1.76
C VAL A 449 -9.77 -16.87 -2.89
N ARG A 450 -9.21 -17.97 -3.39
CA ARG A 450 -9.95 -18.88 -4.29
C ARG A 450 -11.02 -19.73 -3.59
N ILE A 451 -10.98 -19.90 -2.26
CA ILE A 451 -11.95 -20.67 -1.48
C ILE A 451 -12.98 -19.78 -0.76
N THR A 452 -12.63 -18.55 -0.36
CA THR A 452 -13.51 -17.59 0.34
C THR A 452 -14.16 -16.55 -0.59
N THR A 453 -13.66 -16.34 -1.82
CA THR A 453 -14.43 -15.57 -2.84
C THR A 453 -15.58 -16.37 -3.45
N ASN A 454 -15.70 -17.66 -3.13
CA ASN A 454 -16.87 -18.48 -3.50
C ASN A 454 -17.93 -18.59 -2.38
N THR A 455 -17.77 -17.92 -1.23
CA THR A 455 -18.77 -17.96 -0.14
C THR A 455 -19.34 -16.59 0.24
N SER A 456 -18.81 -15.49 -0.30
CA SER A 456 -19.35 -14.13 -0.03
C SER A 456 -19.89 -13.40 -1.28
N ILE A 457 -19.99 -14.08 -2.43
CA ILE A 457 -20.64 -13.54 -3.64
C ILE A 457 -22.10 -13.99 -3.78
N VAL A 458 -22.61 -14.88 -2.93
CA VAL A 458 -24.01 -15.38 -3.01
C VAL A 458 -24.99 -14.61 -2.11
N THR A 459 -24.68 -13.38 -1.70
CA THR A 459 -25.66 -12.52 -1.02
C THR A 459 -25.76 -11.15 -1.64
N TRP A 460 -25.78 -11.10 -2.98
CA TRP A 460 -26.30 -9.96 -3.73
C TRP A 460 -27.13 -10.47 -4.90
N CYS A 461 -28.32 -10.99 -4.60
CA CYS A 461 -29.53 -10.64 -5.35
C CYS A 461 -30.78 -11.20 -4.65
N SER A 462 -31.51 -10.34 -3.94
CA SER A 462 -32.97 -10.32 -4.02
C SER A 462 -33.55 -9.08 -3.33
N CYS A 463 -34.37 -8.39 -4.11
CA CYS A 463 -35.41 -7.42 -3.74
C CYS A 463 -35.01 -5.95 -3.52
N SER A 464 -35.39 -5.18 -4.56
CA SER A 464 -35.83 -3.77 -4.54
C SER A 464 -34.81 -2.70 -4.16
N CYS A 465 -34.19 -2.08 -5.19
CA CYS A 465 -34.22 -0.61 -5.40
C CYS A 465 -33.06 -0.16 -6.33
N ALA A 466 -33.27 -0.23 -7.65
CA ALA A 466 -32.33 0.33 -8.62
C ALA A 466 -32.19 1.87 -8.50
N ALA A 467 -33.09 2.53 -7.76
CA ALA A 467 -32.99 3.96 -7.45
C ALA A 467 -32.06 4.28 -6.25
N GLN A 468 -31.80 3.34 -5.34
CA GLN A 468 -30.96 3.59 -4.14
C GLN A 468 -29.46 3.46 -4.39
N GLN A 469 -29.02 2.63 -5.36
CA GLN A 469 -27.59 2.51 -5.67
C GLN A 469 -27.00 3.76 -6.36
N ALA A 470 -27.81 4.51 -7.11
CA ALA A 470 -27.37 5.77 -7.72
C ALA A 470 -27.20 6.91 -6.69
N LEU A 471 -28.06 6.97 -5.65
CA LEU A 471 -27.90 7.93 -4.55
C LEU A 471 -26.71 7.58 -3.64
N SER A 472 -26.45 6.30 -3.37
CA SER A 472 -25.33 5.87 -2.50
C SER A 472 -23.97 6.34 -3.03
N LEU A 473 -23.73 6.22 -4.34
CA LEU A 473 -22.47 6.66 -4.97
C LEU A 473 -22.31 8.19 -5.00
N HIS A 474 -23.41 8.93 -4.98
CA HIS A 474 -23.39 10.39 -4.93
C HIS A 474 -22.93 10.90 -3.57
N PHE A 475 -23.45 10.31 -2.49
CA PHE A 475 -23.04 10.65 -1.13
C PHE A 475 -21.60 10.25 -0.82
N ASP A 476 -21.13 9.10 -1.32
CA ASP A 476 -19.72 8.69 -1.18
C ASP A 476 -18.75 9.77 -1.70
N ARG A 477 -19.05 10.37 -2.85
CA ARG A 477 -18.24 11.44 -3.44
C ARG A 477 -18.30 12.75 -2.66
N ILE A 478 -19.49 13.12 -2.18
CA ILE A 478 -19.70 14.34 -1.40
C ILE A 478 -18.98 14.22 -0.06
N ILE A 479 -19.12 13.09 0.64
CA ILE A 479 -18.48 12.87 1.94
C ILE A 479 -16.96 12.77 1.78
N SER A 480 -16.46 12.14 0.71
CA SER A 480 -15.02 12.13 0.38
C SER A 480 -14.46 13.54 0.23
N THR A 481 -15.17 14.40 -0.52
CA THR A 481 -14.74 15.79 -0.74
C THR A 481 -14.80 16.60 0.55
N PHE A 482 -15.86 16.43 1.35
CA PHE A 482 -16.00 17.06 2.66
C PHE A 482 -14.88 16.65 3.61
N LEU A 483 -14.62 15.35 3.77
CA LEU A 483 -13.58 14.86 4.68
C LEU A 483 -12.17 15.19 4.19
N ASN A 484 -11.95 15.33 2.89
CA ASN A 484 -10.66 15.73 2.34
C ASN A 484 -10.26 17.17 2.73
N VAL A 485 -11.22 18.05 3.03
CA VAL A 485 -10.94 19.41 3.55
C VAL A 485 -10.92 19.49 5.08
N HIS A 486 -11.11 18.37 5.79
CA HIS A 486 -11.07 18.27 7.25
C HIS A 486 -9.91 17.37 7.70
N PRO A 487 -8.69 17.92 7.87
CA PRO A 487 -7.48 17.14 8.17
C PRO A 487 -7.51 16.41 9.52
N PHE A 488 -8.40 16.82 10.43
CA PHE A 488 -8.60 16.21 11.75
C PHE A 488 -9.89 15.36 11.82
N GLY A 489 -10.47 15.04 10.68
CA GLY A 489 -11.72 14.31 10.57
C GLY A 489 -12.94 15.07 11.07
N ALA A 490 -14.10 14.45 10.95
CA ALA A 490 -15.37 15.00 11.39
C ALA A 490 -16.19 13.97 12.15
N SER A 491 -16.98 14.41 13.14
CA SER A 491 -17.93 13.54 13.83
C SER A 491 -19.08 13.14 12.89
N ILE A 492 -19.75 12.03 13.20
CA ILE A 492 -20.89 11.58 12.38
C ILE A 492 -22.00 12.62 12.35
N GLU A 493 -22.26 13.30 13.46
CA GLU A 493 -23.26 14.37 13.57
C GLU A 493 -22.92 15.55 12.67
N TYR A 494 -21.63 15.90 12.57
CA TYR A 494 -21.20 17.00 11.73
C TYR A 494 -21.33 16.68 10.23
N ILE A 495 -20.93 15.47 9.84
CA ILE A 495 -21.13 14.98 8.46
C ILE A 495 -22.62 14.96 8.13
N CYS A 496 -23.47 14.47 9.03
CA CYS A 496 -24.91 14.43 8.83
C CYS A 496 -25.53 15.82 8.72
N SER A 497 -25.11 16.77 9.55
CA SER A 497 -25.58 18.16 9.46
C SER A 497 -25.22 18.81 8.12
N TYR A 498 -24.03 18.50 7.57
CA TYR A 498 -23.64 18.97 6.25
C TYR A 498 -24.51 18.35 5.14
N LEU A 499 -24.70 17.03 5.20
CA LEU A 499 -25.50 16.30 4.22
C LEU A 499 -26.99 16.67 4.26
N GLN A 500 -27.53 16.96 5.45
CA GLN A 500 -28.92 17.40 5.64
C GLN A 500 -29.25 18.74 4.98
N ARG A 501 -28.23 19.56 4.65
CA ARG A 501 -28.41 20.77 3.83
C ARG A 501 -28.65 20.46 2.35
N LEU A 502 -28.27 19.26 1.90
CA LEU A 502 -28.42 18.78 0.52
C LEU A 502 -29.67 17.90 0.38
N ASP A 503 -29.94 17.04 1.37
CA ASP A 503 -31.16 16.23 1.44
C ASP A 503 -31.60 16.05 2.91
N SER A 504 -32.81 16.54 3.23
CA SER A 504 -33.37 16.53 4.58
C SER A 504 -33.77 15.14 5.09
N LYS A 505 -33.70 14.09 4.26
CA LYS A 505 -34.05 12.71 4.64
C LYS A 505 -32.88 11.88 5.19
N ILE A 506 -31.71 12.49 5.37
CA ILE A 506 -30.48 11.76 5.74
C ILE A 506 -30.41 11.50 7.25
N ASN A 507 -30.27 10.21 7.58
CA ASN A 507 -30.18 9.72 8.96
C ASN A 507 -28.71 9.39 9.35
N PRO A 508 -28.27 9.68 10.59
CA PRO A 508 -26.92 9.36 11.04
C PRO A 508 -26.52 7.88 10.95
N GLY A 509 -27.46 6.98 11.24
CA GLY A 509 -27.19 5.53 11.15
C GLY A 509 -26.93 5.05 9.72
N GLU A 510 -27.55 5.66 8.71
CA GLU A 510 -27.34 5.31 7.30
C GLU A 510 -25.97 5.80 6.81
N VAL A 511 -25.56 6.99 7.24
CA VAL A 511 -24.23 7.55 6.93
C VAL A 511 -23.13 6.74 7.62
N GLU A 512 -23.31 6.34 8.88
CA GLU A 512 -22.33 5.51 9.58
C GLU A 512 -22.19 4.13 8.93
N ALA A 513 -23.30 3.51 8.53
CA ALA A 513 -23.29 2.24 7.80
C ALA A 513 -22.60 2.36 6.44
N LEU A 514 -22.80 3.48 5.74
CA LEU A 514 -22.15 3.77 4.45
C LEU A 514 -20.63 3.89 4.59
N LEU A 515 -20.16 4.70 5.55
CA LEU A 515 -18.73 4.91 5.79
C LEU A 515 -18.04 3.62 6.27
N SER A 516 -18.71 2.84 7.11
CA SER A 516 -18.22 1.55 7.60
C SER A 516 -18.08 0.49 6.49
N ARG A 517 -18.87 0.60 5.41
CA ARG A 517 -18.82 -0.31 4.26
C ARG A 517 -17.60 -0.08 3.34
N LEU A 518 -16.92 1.06 3.49
CA LEU A 518 -15.79 1.48 2.65
C LEU A 518 -14.52 1.75 3.48
N PRO A 519 -13.96 0.73 4.17
CA PRO A 519 -12.82 0.90 5.08
C PRO A 519 -11.52 1.32 4.39
N CYS A 520 -11.42 1.11 3.08
CA CYS A 520 -10.28 1.55 2.26
C CYS A 520 -10.33 3.04 1.92
N THR A 521 -11.49 3.69 2.07
CA THR A 521 -11.74 5.07 1.69
C THR A 521 -11.98 5.96 2.91
N PHE A 522 -12.67 5.43 3.93
CA PHE A 522 -12.98 6.14 5.17
C PHE A 522 -12.50 5.33 6.37
N ARG A 523 -11.88 6.01 7.33
CA ARG A 523 -11.39 5.41 8.57
C ARG A 523 -11.98 6.14 9.77
N GLN A 524 -12.50 5.38 10.74
CA GLN A 524 -12.91 5.92 12.03
C GLN A 524 -11.70 5.93 12.97
N GLU A 525 -11.39 7.09 13.52
CA GLU A 525 -10.35 7.29 14.52
C GLU A 525 -10.95 7.85 15.81
N LEU A 526 -10.35 7.46 16.92
CA LEU A 526 -10.72 7.92 18.25
C LEU A 526 -9.74 9.00 18.67
N THR A 527 -10.21 10.24 18.78
CA THR A 527 -9.40 11.40 19.15
C THR A 527 -9.82 11.92 20.52
N GLY A 528 -8.88 12.08 21.46
CA GLY A 528 -9.13 12.63 22.80
C GLY A 528 -8.53 11.77 23.93
N VAL A 529 -8.62 12.26 25.18
CA VAL A 529 -8.10 11.54 26.37
C VAL A 529 -9.16 11.57 27.48
N GLY A 530 -9.56 10.40 27.97
CA GLY A 530 -10.51 10.27 29.09
C GLY A 530 -11.95 10.59 28.67
N ALA A 531 -12.56 11.58 29.33
CA ALA A 531 -13.98 11.94 29.13
C ALA A 531 -14.26 12.73 27.82
N SER A 532 -13.23 13.13 27.07
CA SER A 532 -13.32 13.87 25.79
C SER A 532 -13.04 13.00 24.56
N LEU A 533 -13.26 11.70 24.65
CA LEU A 533 -13.03 10.75 23.57
C LEU A 533 -14.10 10.90 22.48
N GLU A 534 -13.73 11.47 21.34
CA GLU A 534 -14.62 11.66 20.19
C GLU A 534 -14.31 10.66 19.08
N LYS A 535 -15.37 10.09 18.48
CA LYS A 535 -15.27 9.29 17.25
C LYS A 535 -15.30 10.23 16.05
N ARG A 536 -14.25 10.18 15.24
CA ARG A 536 -14.12 11.00 14.03
C ARG A 536 -13.86 10.15 12.80
N TRP A 537 -14.44 10.52 11.68
CA TRP A 537 -14.22 9.89 10.39
C TRP A 537 -13.22 10.70 9.57
N ASN A 538 -12.23 10.02 8.99
CA ASN A 538 -11.18 10.55 8.14
C ASN A 538 -11.27 9.96 6.73
N PHE A 539 -10.82 10.71 5.74
CA PHE A 539 -10.68 10.23 4.37
C PHE A 539 -9.25 9.73 4.11
N CYS A 540 -9.12 8.45 3.71
CA CYS A 540 -7.84 7.75 3.55
C CYS A 540 -7.61 7.23 2.12
N GLY A 541 -8.46 7.60 1.14
CA GLY A 541 -8.44 7.03 -0.21
C GLY A 541 -7.12 7.20 -0.99
N PHE A 542 -6.28 8.18 -0.64
CA PHE A 542 -4.99 8.45 -1.30
C PHE A 542 -3.76 7.98 -0.52
N GLN A 543 -3.93 7.38 0.67
CA GLN A 543 -2.81 7.08 1.56
C GLN A 543 -1.93 5.91 1.05
N GLY A 544 -2.43 5.11 0.11
CA GLY A 544 -1.65 4.08 -0.59
C GLY A 544 -0.79 4.59 -1.76
N ILE A 545 -0.93 5.86 -2.17
CA ILE A 545 -0.19 6.44 -3.32
C ILE A 545 1.08 7.17 -2.86
N LYS A 546 1.20 7.52 -1.57
CA LYS A 546 2.33 8.30 -1.03
C LYS A 546 3.58 7.47 -0.66
N ASN A 547 3.55 6.15 -0.83
CA ASN A 547 4.65 5.24 -0.47
C ASN A 547 5.29 4.53 -1.69
N THR A 548 5.17 5.13 -2.88
CA THR A 548 5.94 4.82 -4.10
C THR A 548 6.49 6.12 -4.62
#